data_AF-I0YMJ1-F1
#
_entry.id   AF-I0YMJ1-F1
#
_cell.length_a   1.000
_cell.length_b   1.000
_cell.length_c   1.000
_cell.angle_alpha   90.00
_cell.angle_beta   90.00
_cell.angle_gamma   90.00
#
_symmetry.space_group_name_H-M   'P 1'
#
loop_
_entity.id
_entity.type
_entity.pdbx_description
1 polymer ?
#
loop_
_entity_poly.entity_id
_entity_poly.type
_entity_poly.pdbx_seq_one_letter_code
_entity_poly.pdbx_strand_id
1 'polypeptide(L)'
;YCECFASGRYCDGCNCVNCCNNKESEQVRQAAVEAILERNPNAFRPKIQVLEPFCTTGTHVAIQGAAARHNKGCNCKKSGCLKKYCECFQ
;
A
#
# COMPACT_ATOMS: atom_id res chain seq x y z
N TYR A 1 1.88 13.09 2.50
CA TYR A 1 1.61 11.64 2.46
C TYR A 1 2.92 10.90 2.70
N CYS A 2 2.93 9.83 3.49
CA CYS A 2 4.17 9.12 3.88
C CYS A 2 3.99 7.60 3.72
N GLU A 3 4.84 6.97 2.91
CA GLU A 3 4.78 5.52 2.63
C GLU A 3 5.28 4.67 3.80
N CYS A 4 6.31 5.15 4.53
CA CYS A 4 6.81 4.50 5.74
C CYS A 4 5.69 4.36 6.78
N PHE A 5 4.99 5.46 7.04
CA PHE A 5 3.87 5.50 7.98
C PHE A 5 2.71 4.62 7.51
N ALA A 6 2.35 4.66 6.22
CA ALA A 6 1.31 3.80 5.66
C ALA A 6 1.65 2.29 5.78
N SER A 7 2.95 1.96 5.79
CA SER A 7 3.47 0.60 5.99
C SER A 7 3.69 0.23 7.46
N GLY A 8 3.29 1.09 8.41
CA GLY A 8 3.46 0.87 9.85
C GLY A 8 4.91 0.99 10.34
N ARG A 9 5.83 1.55 9.55
CA ARG A 9 7.25 1.69 9.88
C ARG A 9 7.61 3.15 10.19
N TYR A 10 8.61 3.34 11.05
CA TYR A 10 9.23 4.66 11.24
C TYR A 10 9.95 5.11 9.96
N CYS A 11 10.08 6.41 9.79
CA CYS A 11 10.98 6.96 8.79
C CYS A 11 12.43 6.74 9.25
N ASP A 12 13.25 6.20 8.37
CA ASP A 12 14.68 5.97 8.59
C ASP A 12 15.44 6.41 7.33
N GLY A 13 16.44 7.28 7.48
CA GLY A 13 17.19 7.86 6.36
C GLY A 13 16.35 8.61 5.30
N CYS A 14 15.14 9.08 5.65
CA CYS A 14 14.21 9.71 4.71
C CYS A 14 14.45 11.22 4.55
N ASN A 15 14.18 11.77 3.37
CA ASN A 15 14.26 13.21 3.08
C ASN A 15 12.99 13.98 3.52
N CYS A 16 12.36 13.57 4.61
CA CYS A 16 11.12 14.19 5.09
C CYS A 16 11.41 15.54 5.78
N VAL A 17 10.62 16.58 5.48
CA VAL A 17 10.65 17.85 6.22
C VAL A 17 9.64 17.78 7.37
N ASN A 18 10.04 18.20 8.58
CA ASN A 18 9.20 18.16 9.81
C ASN A 18 8.60 16.77 10.08
N CYS A 19 9.44 15.73 10.03
CA CYS A 19 8.98 14.36 10.23
C CYS A 19 8.58 14.11 11.68
N CYS A 20 7.33 13.67 11.89
CA CYS A 20 6.85 13.17 13.20
C CYS A 20 6.65 11.65 13.20
N ASN A 21 7.09 10.92 12.16
CA ASN A 21 7.06 9.47 12.10
C ASN A 21 8.40 8.87 12.59
N ASN A 22 8.74 9.14 13.84
CA ASN A 22 9.96 8.70 14.52
C ASN A 22 9.66 8.37 15.98
N LYS A 23 10.65 7.82 16.70
CA LYS A 23 10.49 7.36 18.09
C LYS A 23 10.37 8.52 19.07
N GLU A 24 10.99 9.65 18.76
CA GLU A 24 11.01 10.85 19.59
C GLU A 24 9.62 11.50 19.63
N SER A 25 8.86 11.41 18.53
CA SER A 25 7.52 11.97 18.37
C SER A 25 6.41 10.92 18.54
N GLU A 26 6.63 9.89 19.36
CA GLU A 26 5.74 8.71 19.43
C GLU A 26 4.30 9.07 19.83
N GLN A 27 4.11 10.06 20.70
CA GLN A 27 2.77 10.53 21.08
C GLN A 27 1.99 11.08 19.88
N VAL A 28 2.65 11.91 19.05
CA VAL A 28 2.05 12.49 17.85
C VAL A 28 1.79 11.41 16.81
N ARG A 29 2.74 10.48 16.64
CA ARG A 29 2.60 9.34 15.75
C ARG A 29 1.42 8.45 16.14
N GLN A 30 1.31 8.09 17.42
CA GLN A 30 0.25 7.21 17.92
C GLN A 30 -1.13 7.86 17.81
N ALA A 31 -1.26 9.14 18.14
CA ALA A 31 -2.51 9.88 17.95
C ALA A 31 -2.93 9.92 16.47
N ALA A 32 -1.97 10.07 15.54
CA ALA A 32 -2.24 10.01 14.11
C ALA A 32 -2.67 8.61 13.65
N VAL A 33 -2.07 7.55 14.19
CA VAL A 33 -2.47 6.15 13.90
C VAL A 33 -3.90 5.90 14.36
N GLU A 34 -4.23 6.28 15.59
CA GLU A 34 -5.56 6.11 16.18
C GLU A 34 -6.63 6.85 15.36
N ALA A 35 -6.42 8.15 15.09
CA ALA A 35 -7.35 8.94 14.30
C ALA A 35 -7.58 8.38 12.87
N ILE A 36 -6.59 7.71 12.28
CA ILE A 36 -6.72 7.05 10.98
C ILE A 36 -7.50 5.74 11.09
N LEU A 37 -7.26 4.95 12.14
CA LEU A 37 -7.99 3.70 12.39
C LEU A 37 -9.46 3.93 12.73
N GLU A 38 -9.78 4.99 13.49
CA GLU A 38 -11.16 5.39 13.78
C GLU A 38 -11.95 5.67 12.49
N ARG A 39 -11.32 6.30 11.50
CA ARG A 39 -11.93 6.59 10.20
C ARG A 39 -12.01 5.37 9.30
N ASN A 40 -11.00 4.50 9.35
CA ASN A 40 -10.93 3.28 8.57
C ASN A 40 -10.13 2.20 9.32
N PRO A 41 -10.79 1.17 9.88
CA PRO A 41 -10.11 0.13 10.65
C PRO A 41 -9.16 -0.72 9.79
N ASN A 42 -9.30 -0.69 8.46
CA ASN A 42 -8.42 -1.40 7.53
C ASN A 42 -7.31 -0.50 6.95
N ALA A 43 -7.08 0.72 7.48
CA ALA A 43 -6.16 1.70 6.89
C ALA A 43 -4.71 1.23 6.77
N PHE A 44 -4.26 0.38 7.70
CA PHE A 44 -2.89 -0.15 7.75
C PHE A 44 -2.81 -1.62 7.28
N ARG A 45 -3.92 -2.20 6.80
CA ARG A 45 -3.86 -3.52 6.17
C ARG A 45 -3.26 -3.40 4.77
N PRO A 46 -2.46 -4.37 4.31
CA PRO A 46 -1.94 -4.38 2.94
C PRO A 46 -3.08 -4.19 1.93
N LYS A 47 -2.97 -3.17 1.08
CA LYS A 47 -4.00 -2.86 0.07
C LYS A 47 -4.09 -3.91 -1.04
N ILE A 48 -2.98 -4.60 -1.27
CA ILE A 48 -2.78 -5.60 -2.31
C ILE A 48 -2.56 -6.94 -1.61
N GLN A 49 -3.38 -7.93 -1.96
CA GLN A 49 -3.04 -9.32 -1.66
C GLN A 49 -2.10 -9.79 -2.77
N VAL A 50 -0.83 -9.99 -2.44
CA VAL A 50 0.06 -10.76 -3.29
C VAL A 50 -0.41 -12.20 -3.14
N LEU A 51 -1.15 -12.70 -4.13
CA LEU A 51 -1.44 -14.13 -4.22
C LEU A 51 -0.10 -14.81 -4.51
N GLU A 52 0.38 -15.61 -3.55
CA GLU A 52 1.49 -16.55 -3.76
C GLU A 52 1.26 -17.35 -5.06
N PRO A 53 2.32 -17.73 -5.80
CA PRO A 53 2.19 -18.35 -7.12
C PRO A 53 1.60 -19.77 -6.99
N PHE A 54 0.27 -19.88 -7.07
CA PHE A 54 -0.42 -21.17 -7.12
C PHE A 54 -0.52 -21.63 -8.58
N CYS A 55 0.20 -22.70 -8.91
CA CYS A 55 0.10 -23.35 -10.20
C CYS A 55 -1.17 -24.20 -10.27
N THR A 56 -2.21 -23.71 -10.96
CA THR A 56 -3.35 -24.55 -11.37
C THR A 56 -3.42 -24.65 -12.88
N THR A 57 -3.26 -25.88 -13.36
CA THR A 57 -3.41 -26.34 -14.74
C THR A 57 -4.72 -25.91 -15.39
N GLY A 58 -4.62 -25.40 -16.63
CA GLY A 58 -5.66 -25.58 -17.66
C GLY A 58 -6.28 -24.29 -18.22
N THR A 59 -5.95 -24.01 -19.49
CA THR A 59 -6.72 -23.21 -20.48
C THR A 59 -6.74 -21.66 -20.38
N HIS A 60 -5.75 -21.06 -21.05
CA HIS A 60 -5.74 -19.78 -21.79
C HIS A 60 -6.60 -18.60 -21.28
N VAL A 61 -5.99 -17.61 -20.61
CA VAL A 61 -6.06 -16.17 -20.95
C VAL A 61 -4.80 -15.44 -20.41
N ALA A 62 -4.11 -14.71 -21.30
CA ALA A 62 -3.10 -13.68 -21.04
C ALA A 62 -1.97 -13.97 -20.01
N ILE A 63 -0.77 -14.19 -20.55
CA ILE A 63 0.50 -13.95 -19.86
C ILE A 63 0.52 -12.48 -19.38
N GLN A 64 0.42 -12.25 -18.07
CA GLN A 64 0.81 -11.00 -17.41
C GLN A 64 0.91 -11.27 -15.90
N GLY A 65 2.07 -10.93 -15.32
CA GLY A 65 2.52 -11.36 -13.99
C GLY A 65 1.50 -11.19 -12.87
N ALA A 66 1.61 -12.10 -11.89
CA ALA A 66 0.87 -12.15 -10.63
C ALA A 66 0.01 -10.90 -10.37
N ALA A 67 -1.27 -10.98 -10.72
CA ALA A 67 -2.17 -9.84 -10.62
C ALA A 67 -2.40 -9.51 -9.14
N ALA A 68 -1.57 -8.62 -8.62
CA ALA A 68 -1.79 -7.82 -7.43
C ALA A 68 -3.22 -7.25 -7.45
N ARG A 69 -4.18 -7.94 -6.80
CA ARG A 69 -5.57 -7.48 -6.72
C ARG A 69 -5.74 -6.61 -5.50
N HIS A 70 -6.07 -5.35 -5.74
CA HIS A 70 -6.49 -4.41 -4.71
C HIS A 70 -7.81 -4.85 -4.09
N ASN A 71 -7.91 -4.81 -2.76
CA ASN A 71 -9.14 -5.20 -2.06
C ASN A 71 -10.35 -4.30 -2.40
N LYS A 72 -10.09 -3.06 -2.84
CA LYS A 72 -11.12 -2.08 -3.27
C LYS A 72 -11.05 -1.73 -4.77
N GLY A 73 -10.15 -2.35 -5.53
CA GLY A 73 -9.79 -1.90 -6.87
C GLY A 73 -8.89 -0.64 -6.88
N CYS A 74 -8.41 -0.26 -8.05
CA CYS A 74 -7.59 0.94 -8.25
C CYS A 74 -8.38 2.05 -8.97
N ASN A 75 -7.94 3.29 -8.84
CA ASN A 75 -8.61 4.46 -9.43
C ASN A 75 -8.01 4.89 -10.78
N CYS A 76 -7.40 3.95 -11.51
CA CYS A 76 -6.63 4.22 -12.72
C CYS A 76 -7.57 4.61 -13.89
N LYS A 77 -7.50 5.87 -14.35
CA LYS A 77 -8.33 6.36 -15.47
C LYS A 77 -7.66 6.25 -16.84
N LYS A 78 -6.37 6.61 -16.92
CA LYS A 78 -5.61 6.70 -18.20
C LYS A 78 -4.44 5.71 -18.30
N SER A 79 -3.93 5.22 -17.17
CA SER A 79 -2.78 4.31 -17.15
C SER A 79 -3.14 2.90 -17.59
N GLY A 80 -4.43 2.55 -17.63
CA GLY A 80 -4.89 1.19 -17.92
C GLY A 80 -4.30 0.13 -16.99
N CYS A 81 -3.81 0.54 -15.81
CA CYS A 81 -3.04 -0.31 -14.90
C CYS A 81 -1.71 -0.85 -15.46
N LEU A 82 -1.16 -0.23 -16.51
CA LEU A 82 0.08 -0.67 -17.18
C LEU A 82 1.27 0.28 -16.96
N LYS A 83 1.12 1.23 -16.03
CA LYS A 83 2.15 2.22 -15.71
C LYS A 83 2.34 2.30 -14.21
N LYS A 84 3.54 2.65 -13.76
CA LYS A 84 3.94 2.80 -12.34
C LYS A 84 3.06 3.75 -11.51
N TYR A 85 2.22 4.56 -12.16
CA TYR A 85 1.20 5.38 -11.49
C TYR A 85 0.06 4.54 -10.87
N CYS A 86 -0.10 3.29 -11.31
CA CYS A 86 -1.11 2.39 -10.79
C CYS A 86 -0.46 1.44 -9.78
N GLU A 87 -0.96 1.43 -8.54
CA GLU A 87 -0.51 0.50 -7.50
C GLU A 87 -0.71 -0.98 -7.91
N CYS A 88 -1.55 -1.31 -8.90
CA CYS A 88 -1.68 -2.68 -9.44
C CYS A 88 -0.48 -3.16 -10.28
N PHE A 89 0.29 -2.22 -10.85
CA PHE A 89 1.40 -2.53 -11.75
C PHE A 89 2.73 -2.71 -10.99
N GLN A 90 2.77 -2.25 -9.74
CA GLN A 90 3.97 -2.13 -8.94
C GLN A 90 4.30 -3.42 -8.20
#